data_AF-U3MZU8-F1
#
_entry.id   AF-U3MZU8-F1
#
_cell.length_a   1.000
_cell.length_b   1.000
_cell.length_c   1.000
_cell.angle_alpha   90.00
_cell.angle_beta   90.00
_cell.angle_gamma   90.00
#
_symmetry.space_group_name_H-M   'P 1'
#
loop_
_entity.id
_entity.type
_entity.pdbx_description
1 polymer ?
#
loop_
_entity_poly.entity_id
_entity_poly.type
_entity_poly.pdbx_seq_one_letter_code
_entity_poly.pdbx_strand_id
1 'polypeptide(L)'
;MLGNIYFALASGLAARERLPEYANAVFAADFDRAYQLVDHHSSQRGKSDDYAGVLAMADASLLLECDEEAEEGFRLAQRLIRHSDDQLRVVSCRNTGWQALLRDRYAAAASCFSRMAEDDGATWTQQVEGLIGLALVHHQLGQQDASDDALRAAREAADGRSDRGWLATIDLIIYEFAVQAGIRCSNRLLEHAFWQSAEMGATLLANHGGRNGWTP
;
A
#
# COMPACT_ATOMS: atom_id res chain seq x y z
N MET A 1 3.57 5.11 -8.01
CA MET A 1 2.47 4.94 -9.00
C MET A 1 1.81 3.55 -8.99
N LEU A 2 2.45 2.47 -8.49
CA LEU A 2 1.80 1.14 -8.31
C LEU A 2 1.10 0.97 -6.96
N GLY A 3 1.53 1.71 -5.93
CA GLY A 3 1.00 1.59 -4.57
C GLY A 3 -0.51 1.84 -4.47
N ASN A 4 -1.08 2.74 -5.27
CA ASN A 4 -2.50 3.10 -5.21
C ASN A 4 -3.42 1.91 -5.54
N ILE A 5 -3.06 1.09 -6.53
CA ILE A 5 -3.88 -0.07 -6.94
C ILE A 5 -3.90 -1.10 -5.80
N TYR A 6 -2.74 -1.41 -5.24
CA TYR A 6 -2.65 -2.40 -4.17
C TYR A 6 -3.22 -1.88 -2.84
N PHE A 7 -3.13 -0.58 -2.59
CA PHE A 7 -3.84 0.05 -1.48
C PHE A 7 -5.36 -0.04 -1.65
N ALA A 8 -5.89 0.23 -2.84
CA ALA A 8 -7.32 0.08 -3.14
C ALA A 8 -7.79 -1.37 -2.91
N LEU A 9 -7.06 -2.35 -3.44
CA LEU A 9 -7.37 -3.76 -3.23
C LEU A 9 -7.35 -4.14 -1.75
N ALA A 10 -6.31 -3.74 -1.01
CA ALA A 10 -6.21 -4.01 0.42
C ALA A 10 -7.35 -3.36 1.22
N SER A 11 -7.67 -2.08 0.95
CA SER A 11 -8.78 -1.37 1.59
C SER A 11 -10.12 -2.04 1.31
N GLY A 12 -10.42 -2.34 0.04
CA GLY A 12 -11.65 -3.01 -0.36
C GLY A 12 -11.78 -4.39 0.28
N LEU A 13 -10.70 -5.20 0.27
CA LEU A 13 -10.70 -6.55 0.87
C LEU A 13 -10.89 -6.52 2.38
N ALA A 14 -10.23 -5.60 3.08
CA ALA A 14 -10.37 -5.44 4.53
C ALA A 14 -11.78 -4.98 4.93
N ALA A 15 -12.45 -4.20 4.08
CA ALA A 15 -13.76 -3.64 4.36
C ALA A 15 -14.94 -4.53 3.92
N ARG A 16 -14.75 -5.44 2.95
CA ARG A 16 -15.85 -6.10 2.21
C ARG A 16 -16.90 -6.81 3.05
N GLU A 17 -16.54 -7.37 4.21
CA GLU A 17 -17.48 -8.09 5.07
C GLU A 17 -18.41 -7.14 5.80
N ARG A 18 -17.92 -5.95 6.16
CA ARG A 18 -18.66 -4.94 6.93
C ARG A 18 -19.29 -3.88 6.04
N LEU A 19 -18.65 -3.55 4.92
CA LEU A 19 -19.00 -2.49 3.98
C LEU A 19 -18.93 -3.02 2.53
N PRO A 20 -19.80 -3.96 2.14
CA PRO A 20 -19.73 -4.61 0.84
C PRO A 20 -19.94 -3.65 -0.34
N GLU A 21 -20.82 -2.64 -0.18
CA GLU A 21 -21.06 -1.65 -1.24
C GLU A 21 -19.83 -0.76 -1.47
N TYR A 22 -19.15 -0.36 -0.40
CA TYR A 22 -17.88 0.36 -0.47
C TYR A 22 -16.82 -0.48 -1.20
N ALA A 23 -16.63 -1.73 -0.78
CA ALA A 23 -15.64 -2.62 -1.37
C ALA A 23 -15.89 -2.82 -2.88
N ASN A 24 -17.16 -3.02 -3.27
CA ASN A 24 -17.52 -3.13 -4.68
C ASN A 24 -17.19 -1.87 -5.49
N ALA A 25 -17.44 -0.67 -4.94
CA ALA A 25 -17.09 0.59 -5.59
C ALA A 25 -15.57 0.76 -5.72
N VAL A 26 -14.81 0.43 -4.67
CA VAL A 26 -13.33 0.45 -4.70
C VAL A 26 -12.79 -0.53 -5.75
N PHE A 27 -13.30 -1.75 -5.82
CA PHE A 27 -12.88 -2.73 -6.83
C PHE A 27 -13.26 -2.32 -8.26
N ALA A 28 -14.31 -1.51 -8.42
CA ALA A 28 -14.68 -0.89 -9.69
C ALA A 28 -13.87 0.37 -10.02
N ALA A 29 -12.92 0.76 -9.16
CA ALA A 29 -12.16 2.01 -9.22
C ALA A 29 -13.04 3.28 -9.23
N ASP A 30 -14.26 3.19 -8.69
CA ASP A 30 -15.18 4.31 -8.52
C ASP A 30 -15.04 4.88 -7.10
N PHE A 31 -13.92 5.60 -6.87
CA PHE A 31 -13.55 6.10 -5.55
C PHE A 31 -14.46 7.23 -5.05
N ASP A 32 -15.00 8.04 -5.96
CA ASP A 32 -16.03 9.04 -5.63
C ASP A 32 -17.28 8.35 -5.07
N ARG A 33 -17.75 7.28 -5.72
CA ARG A 33 -18.89 6.50 -5.22
C ARG A 33 -18.56 5.81 -3.90
N ALA A 34 -17.36 5.24 -3.78
CA ALA A 34 -16.90 4.61 -2.54
C ALA A 34 -16.96 5.59 -1.37
N TYR A 35 -16.45 6.82 -1.56
CA TYR A 35 -16.49 7.89 -0.57
C TYR A 35 -17.93 8.26 -0.17
N GLN A 36 -18.82 8.50 -1.15
CA GLN A 36 -20.22 8.85 -0.89
C GLN A 36 -20.96 7.78 -0.08
N LEU A 37 -20.69 6.50 -0.34
CA LEU A 37 -21.32 5.38 0.37
C LEU A 37 -20.96 5.38 1.86
N VAL A 38 -19.70 5.65 2.20
CA VAL A 38 -19.23 5.63 3.60
C VAL A 38 -19.48 6.94 4.34
N ASP A 39 -19.49 8.09 3.65
CA ASP A 39 -19.94 9.37 4.21
C ASP A 39 -21.40 9.29 4.68
N HIS A 40 -22.27 8.75 3.82
CA HIS A 40 -23.67 8.50 4.18
C HIS A 40 -23.83 7.45 5.28
N HIS A 41 -23.03 6.37 5.27
CA HIS A 41 -23.05 5.35 6.32
C HIS A 41 -22.70 5.96 7.70
N SER A 42 -21.66 6.79 7.75
CA SER A 42 -21.21 7.46 8.98
C SER A 42 -22.27 8.43 9.55
N SER A 43 -23.07 9.02 8.66
CA SER A 43 -24.17 9.93 9.01
C SER A 43 -25.39 9.20 9.58
N GLN A 44 -25.65 7.95 9.16
CA GLN A 44 -26.84 7.18 9.55
C GLN A 44 -26.67 6.40 10.86
N ARG A 45 -25.48 5.87 11.17
CA ARG A 45 -25.28 4.98 12.33
C ARG A 45 -24.98 5.68 13.67
N GLY A 46 -24.89 7.01 13.68
CA GLY A 46 -24.44 7.74 14.86
C GLY A 46 -22.93 7.57 15.05
N LYS A 47 -22.21 8.69 15.13
CA LYS A 47 -20.73 8.75 15.07
C LYS A 47 -19.98 8.01 16.20
N SER A 48 -20.66 7.43 17.20
CA SER A 48 -19.98 7.13 18.47
C SER A 48 -19.02 5.93 18.43
N ASP A 49 -19.22 4.94 17.54
CA ASP A 49 -18.43 3.70 17.48
C ASP A 49 -18.13 3.13 16.07
N ASP A 50 -18.48 3.81 14.96
CA ASP A 50 -18.25 3.28 13.60
C ASP A 50 -16.82 3.54 13.09
N TYR A 51 -15.82 2.96 13.78
CA TYR A 51 -14.42 3.03 13.36
C TYR A 51 -14.20 2.57 11.91
N ALA A 52 -14.86 1.47 11.49
CA ALA A 52 -14.66 0.89 10.17
C ALA A 52 -15.18 1.80 9.04
N GLY A 53 -16.35 2.44 9.22
CA GLY A 53 -16.86 3.42 8.26
C GLY A 53 -15.95 4.63 8.12
N VAL A 54 -15.44 5.16 9.24
CA VAL A 54 -14.50 6.29 9.22
C VAL A 54 -13.15 5.92 8.59
N LEU A 55 -12.65 4.71 8.85
CA LEU A 55 -11.43 4.22 8.20
C LEU A 55 -11.61 4.09 6.69
N ALA A 56 -12.72 3.50 6.23
CA ALA A 56 -13.01 3.35 4.80
C ALA A 56 -13.18 4.71 4.10
N MET A 57 -13.76 5.70 4.79
CA MET A 57 -13.82 7.08 4.30
C MET A 57 -12.41 7.69 4.16
N ALA A 58 -11.55 7.49 5.15
CA ALA A 58 -10.17 7.97 5.10
C ALA A 58 -9.35 7.28 4.00
N ASP A 59 -9.54 5.97 3.82
CA ASP A 59 -8.93 5.22 2.71
C ASP A 59 -9.41 5.75 1.35
N ALA A 60 -10.71 6.02 1.18
CA ALA A 60 -11.24 6.63 -0.04
C ALA A 60 -10.68 8.04 -0.27
N SER A 61 -10.57 8.88 0.75
CA SER A 61 -9.91 10.18 0.64
C SER A 61 -8.47 10.05 0.16
N LEU A 62 -7.73 9.06 0.69
CA LEU A 62 -6.35 8.83 0.27
C LEU A 62 -6.27 8.35 -1.19
N LEU A 63 -7.22 7.51 -1.64
CA LEU A 63 -7.35 7.09 -3.05
C LEU A 63 -7.72 8.23 -4.00
N LEU A 64 -8.46 9.23 -3.49
CA LEU A 64 -8.79 10.47 -4.19
C LEU A 64 -7.68 11.53 -4.10
N GLU A 65 -6.53 11.20 -3.48
CA GLU A 65 -5.40 12.10 -3.27
C GLU A 65 -5.74 13.33 -2.38
N CYS A 66 -6.82 13.23 -1.59
CA CYS A 66 -7.23 14.19 -0.57
C CYS A 66 -6.48 13.90 0.75
N ASP A 67 -5.20 14.26 0.75
CA ASP A 67 -4.24 13.92 1.81
C ASP A 67 -4.62 14.44 3.21
N GLU A 68 -5.16 15.66 3.30
CA GLU A 68 -5.54 16.28 4.57
C GLU A 68 -6.78 15.60 5.17
N GLU A 69 -7.78 15.34 4.34
CA GLU A 69 -9.01 14.64 4.70
C GLU A 69 -8.72 13.19 5.13
N ALA A 70 -7.82 12.51 4.41
CA ALA A 70 -7.38 11.16 4.77
C ALA A 70 -6.72 11.14 6.15
N GLU A 71 -5.78 12.06 6.41
CA GLU A 71 -5.07 12.16 7.67
C GLU A 71 -6.03 12.44 8.85
N GLU A 72 -6.95 13.39 8.71
CA GLU A 72 -7.93 13.67 9.78
C GLU A 72 -8.89 12.50 9.98
N GLY A 73 -9.30 11.84 8.88
CA GLY A 73 -10.09 10.62 8.92
C GLY A 73 -9.39 9.50 9.69
N PHE A 74 -8.08 9.27 9.44
CA PHE A 74 -7.29 8.26 10.16
C PHE A 74 -7.18 8.58 11.66
N ARG A 75 -6.96 9.85 12.03
CA ARG A 75 -6.93 10.25 13.45
C ARG A 75 -8.29 10.07 14.12
N LEU A 76 -9.38 10.39 13.42
CA LEU A 76 -10.72 10.16 13.94
C LEU A 76 -10.99 8.67 14.13
N ALA A 77 -10.64 7.84 13.13
CA ALA A 77 -10.79 6.39 13.21
C ALA A 77 -10.02 5.82 14.42
N GLN A 78 -8.76 6.21 14.61
CA GLN A 78 -7.96 5.80 15.77
C GLN A 78 -8.59 6.21 17.12
N ARG A 79 -9.15 7.42 17.23
CA ARG A 79 -9.87 7.87 18.44
C ARG A 79 -11.12 7.04 18.76
N LEU A 80 -11.72 6.38 17.77
CA LEU A 80 -12.87 5.50 17.96
C LEU A 80 -12.48 4.09 18.45
N ILE A 81 -11.19 3.71 18.38
CA ILE A 81 -10.69 2.45 18.93
C ILE A 81 -10.42 2.65 20.45
N ARG A 82 -11.44 2.47 21.28
CA ARG A 82 -11.36 2.77 22.73
C ARG A 82 -10.99 1.60 23.64
N HIS A 83 -11.13 0.36 23.16
CA HIS A 83 -11.09 -0.84 24.00
C HIS A 83 -10.06 -1.88 23.55
N SER A 84 -9.13 -1.51 22.68
CA SER A 84 -8.06 -2.40 22.22
C SER A 84 -6.83 -1.61 21.82
N ASP A 85 -5.84 -1.57 22.73
CA ASP A 85 -4.54 -0.95 22.47
C ASP A 85 -3.79 -1.66 21.33
N ASP A 86 -3.98 -2.98 21.24
CA ASP A 86 -3.43 -3.80 20.17
C ASP A 86 -3.97 -3.39 18.80
N GLN A 87 -5.29 -3.29 18.65
CA GLN A 87 -5.89 -2.83 17.40
C GLN A 87 -5.54 -1.36 17.10
N LEU A 88 -5.46 -0.50 18.11
CA LEU A 88 -5.02 0.88 17.91
C LEU A 88 -3.61 0.94 17.31
N ARG A 89 -2.69 0.12 17.82
CA ARG A 89 -1.30 0.03 17.33
C ARG A 89 -1.23 -0.51 15.90
N VAL A 90 -1.94 -1.60 15.61
CA VAL A 90 -1.98 -2.22 14.28
C VAL A 90 -2.55 -1.26 13.24
N VAL A 91 -3.66 -0.59 13.56
CA VAL A 91 -4.31 0.37 12.66
C VAL A 91 -3.46 1.63 12.46
N SER A 92 -2.80 2.11 13.52
CA SER A 92 -1.87 3.23 13.40
C SER A 92 -0.72 2.89 12.46
N CYS A 93 -0.12 1.70 12.61
CA CYS A 93 0.93 1.22 11.71
C CYS A 93 0.41 1.07 10.27
N ARG A 94 -0.78 0.49 10.06
CA ARG A 94 -1.41 0.37 8.74
C ARG A 94 -1.50 1.72 8.03
N ASN A 95 -2.12 2.70 8.70
CA ASN A 95 -2.44 3.99 8.09
C ASN A 95 -1.16 4.76 7.76
N THR A 96 -0.22 4.84 8.71
CA THR A 96 1.08 5.48 8.47
C THR A 96 1.91 4.73 7.43
N GLY A 97 1.85 3.40 7.40
CA GLY A 97 2.54 2.55 6.43
C GLY A 97 2.11 2.86 5.00
N TRP A 98 0.81 2.86 4.72
CA TRP A 98 0.28 3.21 3.40
C TRP A 98 0.58 4.66 3.02
N GLN A 99 0.33 5.62 3.90
CA GLN A 99 0.66 7.02 3.65
C GLN A 99 2.15 7.26 3.37
N ALA A 100 3.03 6.53 4.05
CA ALA A 100 4.48 6.61 3.82
C ALA A 100 4.85 5.98 2.48
N LEU A 101 4.31 4.80 2.15
CA LEU A 101 4.55 4.13 0.88
C LEU A 101 4.11 4.98 -0.31
N LEU A 102 2.91 5.54 -0.25
CA LEU A 102 2.37 6.38 -1.34
C LEU A 102 3.13 7.69 -1.55
N ARG A 103 3.92 8.11 -0.55
CA ARG A 103 4.80 9.30 -0.60
C ARG A 103 6.28 8.94 -0.75
N ASP A 104 6.58 7.73 -1.19
CA ASP A 104 7.94 7.20 -1.41
C ASP A 104 8.85 7.24 -0.15
N ARG A 105 8.25 7.26 1.05
CA ARG A 105 8.97 7.22 2.34
C ARG A 105 9.19 5.79 2.79
N TYR A 106 9.94 5.03 1.98
CA TYR A 106 10.08 3.58 2.08
C TYR A 106 10.56 3.07 3.45
N ALA A 107 11.52 3.75 4.10
CA ALA A 107 12.01 3.33 5.41
C ALA A 107 10.92 3.37 6.50
N ALA A 108 10.10 4.44 6.49
CA ALA A 108 8.98 4.56 7.42
C ALA A 108 7.88 3.54 7.11
N ALA A 109 7.58 3.34 5.82
CA ALA A 109 6.63 2.34 5.38
C ALA A 109 7.02 0.92 5.80
N ALA A 110 8.28 0.51 5.54
CA ALA A 110 8.81 -0.80 5.93
C ALA A 110 8.69 -1.03 7.44
N SER A 111 9.08 -0.04 8.26
CA SER A 111 8.98 -0.15 9.71
C SER A 111 7.54 -0.35 10.19
N CYS A 112 6.59 0.37 9.58
CA CYS A 112 5.18 0.25 9.93
C CYS A 112 4.60 -1.11 9.50
N PHE A 113 4.88 -1.55 8.28
CA PHE A 113 4.36 -2.82 7.76
C PHE A 113 4.97 -4.05 8.44
N SER A 114 6.27 -4.03 8.78
CA SER A 114 6.91 -5.06 9.60
C SER A 114 6.22 -5.18 10.97
N ARG A 115 6.04 -4.05 11.67
CA ARG A 115 5.32 -4.04 12.95
C ARG A 115 3.90 -4.57 12.82
N MET A 116 3.19 -4.22 11.75
CA MET A 116 1.83 -4.70 11.49
C MET A 116 1.78 -6.20 11.23
N ALA A 117 2.73 -6.74 10.46
CA ALA A 117 2.81 -8.15 10.10
C ALA A 117 3.19 -9.05 11.30
N GLU A 118 3.98 -8.52 12.23
CA GLU A 118 4.51 -9.24 13.40
C GLU A 118 3.68 -9.04 14.68
N ASP A 119 2.69 -8.13 14.69
CA ASP A 119 1.88 -7.86 15.89
C ASP A 119 0.94 -9.04 16.18
N ASP A 120 1.06 -9.62 17.38
CA ASP A 120 0.17 -10.69 17.87
C ASP A 120 -1.29 -10.24 17.96
N GLY A 121 -1.51 -8.93 18.07
CA GLY A 121 -2.83 -8.31 18.10
C GLY A 121 -3.47 -8.13 16.72
N ALA A 122 -2.72 -8.33 15.63
CA ALA A 122 -3.22 -8.18 14.28
C ALA A 122 -4.11 -9.37 13.88
N THR A 123 -5.20 -9.08 13.17
CA THR A 123 -5.95 -10.12 12.48
C THR A 123 -5.11 -10.72 11.36
N TRP A 124 -5.44 -11.93 10.91
CA TRP A 124 -4.73 -12.55 9.79
C TRP A 124 -4.78 -11.69 8.50
N THR A 125 -5.89 -10.95 8.25
CA THR A 125 -5.98 -10.03 7.10
C THR A 125 -5.05 -8.84 7.25
N GLN A 126 -4.90 -8.31 8.48
CA GLN A 126 -3.96 -7.23 8.78
C GLN A 126 -2.51 -7.72 8.62
N GLN A 127 -2.20 -8.95 9.04
CA GLN A 127 -0.87 -9.53 8.84
C GLN A 127 -0.54 -9.70 7.35
N VAL A 128 -1.48 -10.23 6.56
CA VAL A 128 -1.33 -10.35 5.10
C VAL A 128 -1.17 -8.98 4.44
N GLU A 129 -1.96 -7.99 4.84
CA GLU A 129 -1.83 -6.61 4.35
C GLU A 129 -0.47 -6.01 4.66
N GLY A 130 0.05 -6.22 5.89
CA GLY A 130 1.40 -5.81 6.28
C GLY A 130 2.48 -6.47 5.42
N LEU A 131 2.39 -7.78 5.17
CA LEU A 131 3.33 -8.50 4.32
C LEU A 131 3.29 -8.04 2.86
N ILE A 132 2.09 -7.74 2.32
CA ILE A 132 1.94 -7.10 1.01
C ILE A 132 2.63 -5.74 1.00
N GLY A 133 2.40 -4.90 2.01
CA GLY A 133 3.04 -3.61 2.15
C GLY A 133 4.58 -3.70 2.18
N LEU A 134 5.13 -4.66 2.93
CA LEU A 134 6.56 -4.96 2.94
C LEU A 134 7.08 -5.37 1.57
N ALA A 135 6.39 -6.29 0.88
CA ALA A 135 6.79 -6.74 -0.44
C ALA A 135 6.87 -5.58 -1.44
N LEU A 136 5.86 -4.70 -1.42
CA LEU A 136 5.84 -3.49 -2.25
C LEU A 136 7.03 -2.57 -1.93
N VAL A 137 7.34 -2.34 -0.65
CA VAL A 137 8.49 -1.52 -0.24
C VAL A 137 9.81 -2.13 -0.72
N HIS A 138 10.04 -3.44 -0.47
CA HIS A 138 11.26 -4.13 -0.89
C HIS A 138 11.43 -4.09 -2.41
N HIS A 139 10.33 -4.25 -3.16
CA HIS A 139 10.37 -4.12 -4.61
C HIS A 139 10.80 -2.73 -5.07
N GLN A 140 10.25 -1.66 -4.47
CA GLN A 140 10.64 -0.28 -4.79
C GLN A 140 12.11 0.00 -4.47
N LEU A 141 12.66 -0.65 -3.44
CA LEU A 141 14.07 -0.55 -3.07
C LEU A 141 15.00 -1.45 -3.91
N GLY A 142 14.47 -2.21 -4.86
CA GLY A 142 15.24 -3.16 -5.68
C GLY A 142 15.64 -4.45 -4.94
N GLN A 143 15.10 -4.69 -3.74
CA GLN A 143 15.38 -5.86 -2.91
C GLN A 143 14.44 -7.02 -3.26
N GLN A 144 14.64 -7.62 -4.45
CA GLN A 144 13.71 -8.64 -4.98
C GLN A 144 13.58 -9.86 -4.07
N ASP A 145 14.69 -10.42 -3.56
CA ASP A 145 14.63 -11.60 -2.68
C ASP A 145 13.77 -11.36 -1.43
N ALA A 146 13.93 -10.20 -0.78
CA ALA A 146 13.13 -9.83 0.38
C ALA A 146 11.65 -9.59 0.03
N SER A 147 11.38 -9.12 -1.19
CA SER A 147 10.03 -8.95 -1.71
C SER A 147 9.35 -10.30 -1.93
N ASP A 148 10.05 -11.25 -2.57
CA ASP A 148 9.55 -12.61 -2.83
C ASP A 148 9.31 -13.38 -1.52
N ASP A 149 10.19 -13.22 -0.53
CA ASP A 149 10.03 -13.83 0.79
C ASP A 149 8.79 -13.29 1.51
N ALA A 150 8.55 -11.97 1.46
CA ALA A 150 7.35 -11.35 2.02
C ALA A 150 6.07 -11.82 1.32
N LEU A 151 6.07 -11.94 -0.02
CA LEU A 151 4.93 -12.46 -0.79
C LEU A 151 4.65 -13.94 -0.49
N ARG A 152 5.70 -14.74 -0.31
CA ARG A 152 5.56 -16.16 0.08
C ARG A 152 4.91 -16.28 1.46
N ALA A 153 5.38 -15.50 2.43
CA ALA A 153 4.77 -15.45 3.76
C ALA A 153 3.31 -14.97 3.72
N ALA A 154 3.00 -13.96 2.90
CA ALA A 154 1.62 -13.48 2.72
C ALA A 154 0.71 -14.58 2.16
N ARG A 155 1.22 -15.33 1.17
CA ARG A 155 0.50 -16.44 0.53
C ARG A 155 0.25 -17.59 1.51
N GLU A 156 1.26 -17.97 2.29
CA GLU A 156 1.12 -19.00 3.33
C GLU A 156 0.07 -18.62 4.38
N ALA A 157 0.07 -17.35 4.83
CA ALA A 157 -0.92 -16.84 5.77
C ALA A 157 -2.35 -16.83 5.20
N ALA A 158 -2.50 -16.53 3.90
CA ALA A 158 -3.79 -16.51 3.21
C ALA A 158 -4.31 -17.91 2.80
N ASP A 159 -3.42 -18.82 2.39
CA ASP A 159 -3.77 -20.19 1.93
C ASP A 159 -4.48 -20.98 3.04
N GLY A 160 -4.03 -20.84 4.30
CA GLY A 160 -4.66 -21.45 5.47
C GLY A 160 -6.11 -21.00 5.73
N ARG A 161 -6.56 -19.92 5.06
CA ARG A 161 -7.91 -19.34 5.18
C ARG A 161 -8.75 -19.51 3.91
N SER A 162 -8.13 -19.90 2.79
CA SER A 162 -8.77 -20.07 1.48
C SER A 162 -9.52 -18.82 0.97
N ASP A 163 -9.01 -17.63 1.30
CA ASP A 163 -9.58 -16.36 0.85
C ASP A 163 -9.13 -15.99 -0.56
N ARG A 164 -10.03 -16.16 -1.53
CA ARG A 164 -9.71 -15.94 -2.94
C ARG A 164 -9.33 -14.50 -3.28
N GLY A 165 -9.84 -13.51 -2.55
CA GLY A 165 -9.56 -12.10 -2.84
C GLY A 165 -8.12 -11.72 -2.50
N TRP A 166 -7.67 -12.10 -1.30
CA TRP A 166 -6.30 -11.88 -0.87
C TRP A 166 -5.30 -12.70 -1.71
N LEU A 167 -5.59 -13.97 -1.98
CA LEU A 167 -4.74 -14.81 -2.84
C LEU A 167 -4.61 -14.24 -4.26
N ALA A 168 -5.71 -13.81 -4.88
CA ALA A 168 -5.66 -13.20 -6.20
C ALA A 168 -4.85 -11.89 -6.22
N THR A 169 -4.90 -11.12 -5.13
CA THR A 169 -4.11 -9.88 -5.00
C THR A 169 -2.62 -10.19 -4.89
N ILE A 170 -2.26 -11.20 -4.10
CA ILE A 170 -0.87 -11.65 -3.97
C ILE A 170 -0.35 -12.19 -5.31
N ASP A 171 -1.11 -13.04 -5.99
CA ASP A 171 -0.74 -13.60 -7.29
C ASP A 171 -0.59 -12.49 -8.36
N LEU A 172 -1.43 -11.45 -8.31
CA LEU A 172 -1.31 -10.28 -9.18
C LEU A 172 0.00 -9.52 -8.94
N ILE A 173 0.38 -9.30 -7.68
CA ILE A 173 1.65 -8.62 -7.33
C ILE A 173 2.84 -9.44 -7.83
N ILE A 174 2.83 -10.76 -7.58
CA ILE A 174 3.89 -11.68 -8.05
C ILE A 174 4.02 -11.58 -9.58
N TYR A 175 2.90 -11.63 -10.29
CA TYR A 175 2.89 -11.53 -11.75
C TYR A 175 3.45 -10.20 -12.25
N GLU A 176 3.01 -9.09 -11.66
CA GLU A 176 3.48 -7.74 -11.99
C GLU A 176 5.00 -7.60 -11.79
N PHE A 177 5.53 -8.08 -10.67
CA PHE A 177 6.97 -8.02 -10.38
C PHE A 177 7.77 -8.85 -11.39
N ALA A 178 7.29 -10.04 -11.73
CA ALA A 178 7.91 -10.89 -12.74
C ALA A 178 7.92 -10.22 -14.12
N VAL A 179 6.82 -9.55 -14.51
CA VAL A 179 6.75 -8.77 -15.76
C VAL A 179 7.77 -7.63 -15.75
N GLN A 180 7.85 -6.86 -14.66
CA GLN A 180 8.80 -5.76 -14.54
C GLN A 180 10.26 -6.23 -14.53
N ALA A 181 10.56 -7.36 -13.90
CA ALA A 181 11.88 -7.99 -13.96
C ALA A 181 12.20 -8.44 -15.40
N GLY A 182 11.25 -9.09 -16.08
CA GLY A 182 11.42 -9.51 -17.47
C GLY A 182 11.65 -8.35 -18.44
N ILE A 183 10.98 -7.22 -18.24
CA ILE A 183 11.22 -5.99 -19.01
C ILE A 183 12.63 -5.46 -18.76
N ARG A 184 13.06 -5.37 -17.49
CA ARG A 184 14.41 -4.88 -17.10
C ARG A 184 15.52 -5.76 -17.67
N CYS A 185 15.32 -7.07 -17.73
CA CYS A 185 16.29 -8.03 -18.25
C CYS A 185 16.17 -8.26 -19.77
N SER A 186 15.31 -7.53 -20.48
CA SER A 186 15.13 -7.71 -21.92
C SER A 186 16.29 -7.11 -22.72
N ASN A 187 17.14 -7.98 -23.26
CA ASN A 187 18.27 -7.58 -24.13
C ASN A 187 17.83 -6.70 -25.32
N ARG A 188 16.64 -6.92 -25.87
CA ARG A 188 16.12 -6.11 -26.99
C ARG A 188 15.83 -4.67 -26.60
N LEU A 189 15.53 -4.41 -25.32
CA LEU A 189 15.35 -3.06 -24.78
C LEU A 189 16.70 -2.43 -24.41
N LEU A 190 17.63 -3.21 -23.83
CA LEU A 190 18.99 -2.75 -23.50
C LEU A 190 19.81 -2.37 -24.73
N GLU A 191 19.57 -3.01 -25.87
CA GLU A 191 20.22 -2.71 -27.15
C GLU A 191 19.53 -1.58 -27.93
N HIS A 192 18.37 -1.10 -27.48
CA HIS A 192 17.64 -0.06 -28.19
C HIS A 192 18.25 1.32 -27.92
N ALA A 193 18.59 2.04 -28.99
CA ALA A 193 19.33 3.31 -28.94
C ALA A 193 18.74 4.36 -27.98
N PHE A 194 17.40 4.37 -27.81
CA PHE A 194 16.72 5.23 -26.85
C PHE A 194 17.22 4.99 -25.41
N TRP A 195 17.26 3.74 -24.95
CA TRP A 195 17.64 3.39 -23.58
C TRP A 195 19.14 3.57 -23.33
N GLN A 196 19.99 3.24 -24.31
CA GLN A 196 21.42 3.51 -24.24
C GLN A 196 21.72 5.01 -24.14
N SER A 197 21.00 5.85 -24.88
CA SER A 197 21.19 7.30 -24.82
C SER A 197 20.79 7.90 -23.46
N ALA A 198 19.75 7.36 -22.82
CA ALA A 198 19.33 7.76 -21.48
C ALA A 198 20.37 7.36 -20.41
N GLU A 199 20.92 6.14 -20.49
CA GLU A 199 21.97 5.66 -19.59
C GLU A 199 23.29 6.44 -19.77
N MET A 200 23.68 6.71 -21.02
CA MET A 200 24.84 7.56 -21.32
C MET A 200 24.64 9.00 -20.81
N GLY A 201 23.44 9.56 -20.97
CA GLY A 201 23.09 10.89 -20.47
C GLY A 201 23.16 10.97 -18.94
N ALA A 202 22.63 9.98 -18.24
CA ALA A 202 22.71 9.89 -16.78
C ALA A 202 24.16 9.74 -16.30
N THR A 203 24.97 8.94 -16.99
CA THR A 203 26.40 8.75 -16.67
C THR A 203 27.21 10.02 -16.91
N LEU A 204 26.93 10.76 -17.99
CA LEU A 204 27.54 12.06 -18.27
C LEU A 204 27.19 13.09 -17.20
N LEU A 205 25.92 13.17 -16.78
CA LEU A 205 25.48 14.05 -15.71
C LEU A 205 26.12 13.70 -14.35
N ALA A 206 26.22 12.41 -14.03
CA ALA A 206 26.89 11.93 -12.82
C ALA A 206 28.40 12.28 -12.82
N ASN A 207 29.07 12.16 -13.96
CA ASN A 207 30.49 12.50 -14.10
C ASN A 207 30.75 14.02 -14.11
N HIS A 208 29.77 14.85 -14.47
CA HIS A 208 29.89 16.31 -14.45
C HIS A 208 29.48 16.97 -13.13
N GLY A 209 28.78 16.27 -12.23
CA GLY A 209 28.44 16.76 -10.88
C GLY A 209 29.61 16.82 -9.88
N GLY A 210 30.80 16.32 -10.24
CA GLY A 210 31.97 16.22 -9.36
C GLY A 210 32.97 17.38 -9.40
N ARG A 211 32.70 18.48 -10.13
CA ARG A 211 33.62 19.62 -10.24
C ARG A 211 33.00 20.94 -9.76
N ASN A 212 32.65 21.01 -8.48
CA ASN A 212 32.54 22.29 -7.78
C ASN A 212 33.92 22.68 -7.22
N GLY A 213 34.80 23.09 -8.13
CA GLY A 213 36.05 23.77 -7.80
C GLY A 213 35.97 25.22 -8.23
N TRP A 214 35.38 26.07 -7.39
CA TRP A 214 35.52 27.53 -7.46
C TRP A 214 35.64 28.10 -6.04
N THR A 215 36.88 28.37 -5.64
CA THR A 215 37.30 29.45 -4.72
C THR A 215 38.48 30.14 -5.42
N PRO A 216 38.62 31.48 -5.33
CA PRO A 216 38.77 32.23 -4.07
C PRO A 216 37.57 33.12 -3.72
#